data_AF-E7ELZ9-F1
#
_entry.id   AF-E7ELZ9-F1
#
_cell.length_a   1.000
_cell.length_b   1.000
_cell.length_c   1.000
_cell.angle_alpha   90.00
_cell.angle_beta   90.00
_cell.angle_gamma   90.00
#
_symmetry.space_group_name_H-M   'P 1'
#
loop_
_entity.id
_entity.type
_entity.pdbx_description
1 polymer ?
#
loop_
_entity_poly.entity_id
_entity_poly.type
_entity_poly.pdbx_seq_one_letter_code
_entity_poly.pdbx_strand_id
1 'polypeptide(L)' 'MYLRDLSDSIKVLESALERVPTYALNETVVVNLCSMYELAYVNHSDIKKTLSNWIARVAPDDFDSSCTRV' A
#
# COMPACT_ATOMS: atom_id res chain seq x y z
N MET A 1 -22.60 -12.28 -7.42
CA MET A 1 -21.96 -12.64 -6.14
C MET A 1 -20.95 -11.55 -5.81
N TYR A 2 -21.30 -10.60 -4.94
CA TYR A 2 -20.39 -9.58 -4.42
C TYR A 2 -19.54 -10.18 -3.28
N LEU A 3 -18.68 -11.16 -3.59
CA LEU A 3 -17.63 -11.62 -2.66
C LEU A 3 -16.43 -10.67 -2.87
N ARG A 4 -16.02 -9.89 -1.88
CA ARG A 4 -15.18 -10.28 -0.72
C ARG A 4 -13.74 -10.64 -1.03
N ASP A 5 -13.24 -10.41 -2.24
CA ASP A 5 -11.81 -10.59 -2.49
C ASP A 5 -11.04 -9.33 -2.11
N LEU A 6 -10.77 -9.19 -0.81
CA LEU A 6 -9.82 -8.22 -0.28
C LEU A 6 -8.48 -8.29 -1.06
N SER A 7 -8.08 -9.48 -1.48
CA SER A 7 -6.94 -9.71 -2.37
C SER A 7 -7.09 -9.07 -3.76
N ASP A 8 -8.29 -9.03 -4.36
CA ASP A 8 -8.50 -8.33 -5.63
C ASP A 8 -8.47 -6.81 -5.44
N SER A 9 -9.04 -6.30 -4.34
CA SER A 9 -8.93 -4.88 -4.00
C SER A 9 -7.48 -4.44 -3.81
N ILE A 10 -6.66 -5.27 -3.16
CA ILE A 10 -5.22 -5.04 -3.01
C ILE A 10 -4.53 -4.98 -4.38
N LYS A 11 -4.78 -5.94 -5.27
CA LYS A 11 -4.20 -5.95 -6.63
C LYS A 11 -4.58 -4.71 -7.44
N VAL A 12 -5.83 -4.24 -7.32
CA VAL A 12 -6.28 -3.02 -8.02
C VAL A 12 -5.51 -1.80 -7.51
N LEU A 13 -5.31 -1.68 -6.20
CA LEU A 13 -4.55 -0.60 -5.58
C LEU A 13 -3.06 -0.67 -5.93
N GLU A 14 -2.46 -1.86 -5.90
CA GLU A 14 -1.09 -2.09 -6.35
C GLU A 14 -0.93 -1.65 -7.82
N SER A 15 -1.82 -2.10 -8.70
CA SER A 15 -1.75 -1.75 -10.13
C SER A 15 -1.97 -0.25 -10.38
N ALA A 16 -2.79 0.41 -9.57
CA ALA A 16 -2.98 1.86 -9.63
C ALA A 16 -1.70 2.60 -9.22
N LEU A 17 -1.03 2.16 -8.16
CA LEU A 17 0.25 2.71 -7.70
C LEU A 17 1.37 2.47 -8.72
N GLU A 18 1.46 1.28 -9.31
CA GLU A 18 2.45 0.98 -10.35
C GLU A 18 2.27 1.84 -11.61
N ARG A 19 1.02 2.08 -12.03
CA ARG A 19 0.72 2.89 -13.21
C ARG A 19 0.86 4.39 -12.95
N VAL A 20 0.47 4.82 -11.76
CA VAL A 20 0.41 6.23 -11.39
C VAL A 20 1.08 6.41 -10.03
N PRO A 21 2.43 6.51 -10.01
CA PRO A 21 3.21 6.61 -8.77
C PRO A 21 2.84 7.81 -7.89
N THR A 22 2.25 8.87 -8.45
CA THR A 22 1.77 10.03 -7.69
C THR A 22 0.62 9.70 -6.73
N TYR A 23 -0.08 8.57 -6.89
CA TYR A 23 -1.04 8.09 -5.89
C TYR A 23 -0.36 7.72 -4.56
N ALA A 24 0.93 7.41 -4.56
CA ALA A 24 1.69 7.14 -3.35
C ALA A 24 1.87 8.40 -2.47
N LEU A 25 1.68 9.60 -3.03
CA LEU A 25 1.67 10.87 -2.29
C LEU A 25 0.39 11.04 -1.47
N ASN A 26 -0.66 10.28 -1.78
CA ASN A 26 -1.90 10.33 -1.02
C ASN A 26 -1.80 9.35 0.16
N GLU A 27 -1.56 9.89 1.36
CA GLU A 27 -1.45 9.12 2.59
C GLU A 27 -2.64 8.19 2.84
N THR A 28 -3.86 8.62 2.46
CA THR A 28 -5.08 7.81 2.65
C THR A 28 -5.04 6.53 1.81
N VAL A 29 -4.49 6.61 0.59
CA VAL A 29 -4.38 5.46 -0.32
C VAL A 29 -3.39 4.44 0.24
N VAL A 30 -2.24 4.93 0.71
CA VAL A 30 -1.20 4.09 1.30
C VAL A 30 -1.68 3.44 2.59
N VAL A 31 -2.31 4.19 3.50
CA VAL A 31 -2.87 3.67 4.75
C VAL A 31 -3.94 2.62 4.47
N ASN A 32 -4.85 2.87 3.52
CA ASN A 32 -5.85 1.89 3.12
C ASN A 32 -5.24 0.60 2.60
N LEU A 33 -4.23 0.68 1.72
CA LEU A 33 -3.53 -0.50 1.22
C LEU A 33 -2.80 -1.25 2.34
N CYS A 34 -2.15 -0.52 3.25
CA CYS A 34 -1.48 -1.06 4.43
C CYS A 34 -2.45 -1.82 5.34
N SER A 35 -3.61 -1.24 5.64
CA SER A 35 -4.67 -1.89 6.42
C SER A 35 -5.29 -3.09 5.70
N MET A 36 -5.44 -3.04 4.37
CA MET A 36 -5.88 -4.20 3.60
C MET A 36 -4.86 -5.35 3.66
N TYR A 37 -3.55 -5.05 3.63
CA TYR A 37 -2.53 -6.08 3.82
C TYR A 37 -2.59 -6.72 5.21
N GLU A 38 -2.83 -5.96 6.27
CA GLU A 38 -3.01 -6.50 7.63
C GLU A 38 -4.18 -7.46 7.74
N LEU A 39 -5.26 -7.16 7.03
CA LEU A 39 -6.48 -7.96 7.03
C LEU A 39 -6.38 -9.19 6.11
N ALA A 40 -5.62 -9.11 5.02
CA ALA A 40 -5.48 -10.18 4.04
C ALA A 40 -4.34 -11.16 4.34
N TYR A 41 -3.28 -10.71 5.02
CA TYR A 41 -2.05 -11.49 5.19
C TYR A 41 -1.65 -11.62 6.67
N VAL A 42 -1.40 -12.86 7.09
CA VAL A 42 -0.88 -13.17 8.43
C VAL A 42 0.55 -12.63 8.62
N ASN A 43 1.37 -12.66 7.56
CA ASN A 43 2.73 -12.09 7.53
C ASN A 43 2.75 -10.76 6.76
N HIS A 44 2.01 -9.76 7.24
CA HIS A 44 1.92 -8.45 6.59
C HIS A 44 3.18 -7.58 6.77
N SER A 45 4.06 -7.88 7.74
CA SER A 45 5.23 -7.06 8.06
C SER A 45 6.23 -6.93 6.90
N ASP A 46 6.51 -8.02 6.19
CA ASP A 46 7.43 -8.01 5.05
C ASP A 46 6.85 -7.27 3.84
N ILE A 47 5.55 -7.42 3.61
CA ILE A 47 4.82 -6.72 2.56
C ILE A 47 4.77 -5.22 2.85
N LYS A 48 4.48 -4.82 4.09
CA LYS A 48 4.51 -3.41 4.52
C LYS A 48 5.88 -2.79 4.37
N LYS A 49 6.96 -3.52 4.72
CA LYS A 49 8.34 -3.07 4.49
C LYS A 49 8.64 -2.88 3.01
N THR A 50 8.20 -3.82 2.17
CA THR A 50 8.39 -3.76 0.72
C THR A 50 7.65 -2.56 0.13
N LEU A 51 6.40 -2.34 0.53
CA LEU A 51 5.60 -1.18 0.15
C LEU A 51 6.27 0.12 0.61
N SER A 52 6.69 0.21 1.88
CA SER A 52 7.36 1.40 2.42
C SER A 52 8.65 1.73 1.68
N ASN A 53 9.47 0.72 1.35
CA ASN A 53 10.68 0.90 0.57
C ASN A 53 10.38 1.33 -0.88
N TRP A 54 9.31 0.81 -1.47
CA TRP A 54 8.88 1.18 -2.82
C TRP A 54 8.40 2.64 -2.85
N ILE A 55 7.57 3.04 -1.90
CA ILE A 55 7.08 4.42 -1.80
C ILE A 55 8.25 5.39 -1.57
N ALA A 56 9.20 5.05 -0.69
CA ALA A 56 10.39 5.88 -0.47
C ALA A 56 11.26 6.07 -1.73
N ARG A 57 11.23 5.12 -2.69
CA ARG A 57 11.89 5.29 -3.99
C ARG A 57 11.09 6.15 -4.97
N VAL A 58 9.78 6.09 -4.88
CA VAL A 58 8.85 6.75 -5.82
C VAL A 58 8.56 8.19 -5.42
N ALA A 59 8.51 8.48 -4.12
CA ALA A 59 8.22 9.77 -3.54
C ALA A 59 9.19 10.09 -2.37
N PRO A 60 10.50 10.27 -2.64
CA PRO A 60 11.50 10.49 -1.60
C PRO A 60 11.38 11.83 -0.86
N ASP A 61 10.80 12.86 -1.49
CA ASP A 61 10.74 14.23 -0.94
C ASP A 61 9.47 14.54 -0.12
N ASP A 62 8.40 13.76 -0.29
CA ASP A 62 7.05 14.12 0.22
C ASP A 62 6.40 13.02 1.10
N PHE A 63 7.00 11.82 1.20
CA PHE A 63 6.41 10.72 1.95
C PHE A 63 6.92 10.65 3.39
N ASP A 64 6.05 10.93 4.36
CA ASP A 64 6.37 10.70 5.78
C ASP A 64 6.34 9.20 6.12
N SER A 65 7.51 8.65 6.41
CA SER A 65 7.69 7.25 6.84
C SER A 65 6.95 6.89 8.14
N SER A 66 6.44 7.88 8.89
CA SER A 66 5.61 7.65 10.08
C SER A 66 4.28 6.94 9.75
N CYS A 67 3.80 7.04 8.50
CA CYS A 67 2.54 6.46 8.04
C CYS A 67 2.56 4.93 7.89
N THR A 68 3.72 4.31 7.67
CA THR A 68 3.80 2.85 7.44
C THR A 68 3.93 2.03 8.71
N ARG A 69 4.03 2.64 9.91
CA ARG A 69 4.13 1.99 11.24
C ARG A 69 4.67 0.56 11.14
N VAL A 70 5.93 0.46 10.71
CA VAL A 70 6.66 -0.80 10.53
C VAL A 70 6.99 -1.40 11.90
#